data_AF-A0AAD0X9H0-F1
#
_entry.id   AF-A0AAD0X9H0-F1
#
_cell.length_a   1.000
_cell.length_b   1.000
_cell.length_c   1.000
_cell.angle_alpha   90.00
_cell.angle_beta   90.00
_cell.angle_gamma   90.00
#
_symmetry.space_group_name_H-M   'P 1'
#
loop_
_entity.id
_entity.type
_entity.pdbx_description
1 polymer ?
#
loop_
_entity_poly.entity_id
_entity_poly.type
_entity_poly.pdbx_seq_one_letter_code
_entity_poly.pdbx_strand_id
1 'polypeptide(L)' 'MEKTRLLEKNIEKRTKCIVYTRVMGYHRPVESFNIGKKGEHKQRVKFVEQKDCL' A
#
# COMPACT_ATOMS: atom_id res chain seq x y z
N MET A 1 -19.12 3.55 -7.78
CA MET A 1 -20.35 4.17 -7.22
C MET A 1 -20.85 3.41 -5.99
N GLU A 2 -21.17 2.11 -6.11
CA GLU A 2 -21.69 1.32 -4.97
C GLU A 2 -20.67 1.17 -3.83
N LYS A 3 -19.41 0.84 -4.17
CA LYS A 3 -18.33 0.70 -3.18
C LYS A 3 -18.13 1.97 -2.35
N THR A 4 -18.16 3.14 -3.00
CA THR A 4 -18.00 4.45 -2.33
C THR A 4 -19.12 4.71 -1.32
N ARG A 5 -20.38 4.41 -1.67
CA ARG A 5 -21.53 4.54 -0.76
C ARG A 5 -21.40 3.65 0.48
N LEU A 6 -20.91 2.42 0.32
CA LEU A 6 -20.60 1.50 1.42
C LEU A 6 -19.49 2.02 2.33
N LEU A 7 -18.51 2.72 1.73
CA LEU A 7 -17.42 3.33 2.49
C LEU A 7 -17.92 4.51 3.34
N GLU A 8 -18.79 5.36 2.78
CA GLU A 8 -19.38 6.53 3.47
C GLU A 8 -20.29 6.13 4.63
N LYS A 9 -21.15 5.13 4.45
CA LYS A 9 -22.05 4.62 5.50
C LYS A 9 -21.32 4.12 6.76
N ASN A 10 -20.05 3.76 6.64
CA ASN A 10 -19.25 3.22 7.74
C ASN A 10 -18.15 4.19 8.20
N ILE A 11 -18.27 5.48 7.92
CA ILE A 11 -17.20 6.45 8.20
C ILE A 11 -16.81 6.50 9.69
N GLU A 12 -17.80 6.42 10.58
CA GLU A 12 -17.62 6.49 12.04
C GLU A 12 -16.92 5.25 12.62
N LYS A 13 -16.99 4.12 11.92
CA LYS A 13 -16.37 2.85 12.35
C LYS A 13 -14.93 2.69 11.86
N ARG A 14 -14.38 3.69 11.17
CA ARG A 14 -13.05 3.58 10.53
C ARG A 14 -11.95 4.10 11.41
N THR A 15 -10.82 3.41 11.32
CA THR A 15 -9.54 3.88 11.82
C THR A 15 -8.58 4.04 10.65
N LYS A 16 -7.73 5.07 10.70
CA LYS A 16 -6.69 5.27 9.69
C LYS A 16 -5.71 4.10 9.73
N CYS A 17 -5.53 3.42 8.60
CA CYS A 17 -4.52 2.38 8.45
C CYS A 17 -3.18 3.02 8.02
N ILE A 18 -2.10 2.70 8.73
CA ILE A 18 -0.75 3.12 8.36
C ILE A 18 -0.06 1.95 7.66
N VAL A 19 0.37 2.18 6.42
CA VAL A 19 1.06 1.17 5.62
C VAL A 19 2.57 1.35 5.75
N TYR A 20 3.26 0.29 6.14
CA TYR A 20 4.72 0.25 6.22
C TYR A 20 5.30 -0.60 5.10
N THR A 21 6.48 -0.23 4.63
CA THR A 21 7.26 -1.01 3.66
C THR A 21 8.73 -1.04 4.06
N ARG A 22 9.44 -2.07 3.61
CA ARG A 22 10.89 -2.17 3.81
C ARG A 22 11.65 -1.19 2.90
N VAL A 23 12.59 -0.45 3.49
CA VAL A 23 13.53 0.46 2.84
C VAL A 23 14.92 0.12 3.34
N MET A 24 15.78 -0.42 2.45
CA MET A 24 17.20 -0.72 2.75
C MET A 24 17.44 -1.46 4.08
N GLY A 25 16.52 -2.32 4.51
CA GLY A 25 16.67 -3.14 5.73
C GLY A 25 15.73 -2.80 6.89
N TYR A 26 15.11 -1.61 6.93
CA TYR A 26 14.19 -1.21 8.02
C TYR A 26 12.77 -0.92 7.53
N HIS A 27 11.80 -0.92 8.45
CA HIS A 27 10.41 -0.58 8.15
C HIS A 27 10.18 0.93 8.20
N ARG A 28 9.62 1.49 7.14
CA ARG A 28 9.30 2.92 7.02
C ARG A 28 7.86 3.10 6.58
N PRO A 29 7.09 4.03 7.17
CA PRO A 29 5.71 4.28 6.75
C PRO A 29 5.71 4.90 5.35
N VAL A 30 4.86 4.37 4.47
CA VAL A 30 4.75 4.82 3.07
C VAL A 30 4.32 6.29 3.00
N GLU A 31 3.50 6.74 3.95
CA GLU A 31 3.05 8.14 4.03
C GLU A 31 4.21 9.14 4.21
N SER A 32 5.34 8.70 4.78
CA SER A 32 6.52 9.56 4.97
C SER A 32 7.39 9.72 3.71
N PHE A 33 6.97 9.18 2.56
CA PHE A 33 7.78 9.20 1.34
C PHE A 33 7.77 10.60 0.71
N ASN A 34 8.94 11.11 0.36
CA ASN A 34 9.05 12.31 -0.47
C ASN A 34 8.76 11.98 -1.96
N ILE A 35 8.73 13.00 -2.82
CA ILE A 35 8.36 12.83 -4.24
C ILE A 35 9.28 11.83 -4.95
N GLY A 36 10.60 11.93 -4.75
CA GLY A 36 11.58 11.01 -5.35
C GLY A 36 11.37 9.57 -4.90
N LYS A 37 11.16 9.33 -3.60
CA LYS A 37 10.93 7.99 -3.05
C LYS A 37 9.59 7.40 -3.50
N LYS A 38 8.55 8.23 -3.67
CA LYS A 38 7.28 7.80 -4.28
C LYS A 38 7.49 7.34 -5.73
N GLY A 39 8.33 8.04 -6.49
CA GLY A 39 8.73 7.66 -7.85
C GLY A 39 9.44 6.31 -7.89
N GLU A 40 10.52 6.16 -7.10
CA GLU A 40 11.26 4.89 -7.01
C GLU A 40 10.35 3.73 -6.56
N HIS A 41 9.50 3.94 -5.55
CA HIS A 41 8.61 2.89 -5.06
C HIS A 41 7.63 2.39 -6.13
N LYS A 42 7.14 3.27 -7.01
CA LYS A 42 6.27 2.91 -8.13
C LYS A 42 6.99 2.09 -9.22
N GLN A 43 8.31 2.26 -9.35
CA GLN A 43 9.13 1.54 -10.33
C GLN A 43 9.57 0.15 -9.85
N ARG A 44 9.32 -0.20 -8.58
CA ARG A 44 9.66 -1.54 -8.04
C ARG A 44 8.84 -2.62 -8.74
N VAL A 45 9.53 -3.64 -9.24
CA VAL A 45 8.89 -4.84 -9.79
C VAL A 45 8.59 -5.81 -8.65
N LYS A 46 7.33 -6.26 -8.56
CA LYS A 46 6.90 -7.27 -7.58
C LYS A 46 7.14 -8.65 -8.16
N PHE A 47 7.69 -9.55 -7.36
CA PHE A 47 7.71 -10.96 -7.72
C PHE A 47 6.27 -11.47 -7.84
N VAL A 48 6.03 -12.27 -8.88
CA VAL A 48 4.77 -12.97 -9.10
C VAL A 48 5.12 -14.45 -9.14
N GLU A 49 4.61 -15.21 -8.19
CA GLU A 49 4.79 -16.66 -8.16
C GLU A 49 4.11 -17.29 -9.38
N GLN A 50 4.81 -18.22 -10.04
CA GLN A 50 4.22 -18.99 -11.14
C GLN A 50 3.25 -20.03 -10.58
N LYS A 51 2.11 -20.22 -11.26
CA LYS A 51 1.05 -21.14 -10.82
C LYS A 51 1.47 -22.61 -10.83
N ASP A 52 2.53 -22.95 -11.57
CA ASP A 52 2.84 -24.34 -11.96
C ASP A 52 4.04 -24.93 -11.20
N CYS A 53 4.34 -24.46 -9.99
CA CYS A 53 5.42 -25.03 -9.16
C CYS A 53 4.92 -26.21 -8.30
N LEU A 54 4.20 -27.16 -8.91
CA LEU A 54 3.85 -28.48 -8.36
C LEU A 54 4.12 -29.58 -9.38
#